data_AF-A0A932Q5T7-F1
#
_entry.id   AF-A0A932Q5T7-F1
#
_cell.length_a   1.000
_cell.length_b   1.000
_cell.length_c   1.000
_cell.angle_alpha   90.00
_cell.angle_beta   90.00
_cell.angle_gamma   90.00
#
_symmetry.space_group_name_H-M   'P 1'
#
loop_
_entity.id
_entity.type
_entity.pdbx_description
1 polymer ?
#
loop_
_entity_poly.entity_id
_entity_poly.type
_entity_poly.pdbx_seq_one_letter_code
_entity_poly.pdbx_strand_id
1 'polypeptide(L)'
;LGVMLGLEEEHPEADILSAISHGKKLIEHYNENIHPIIIGMPTWNPITTAKTDNSRFHRTKISPERDFELIAAVYLLSFPDRLAWVFPNCRVSKATQISSIKTAGCFTSGMVRVGPGAYLEYSAKEDIQEGFSKSSEPLAGLTKARILNGEQFTHHFDTQENYIKKFRESGIEIVQETKFLSELAQERVRRSQRKVA
;
A
#
# COMPACT_ATOMS: atom_id res chain seq x y z
N LEU A 1 -3.35 -10.05 -2.02
CA LEU A 1 -4.16 -9.81 -3.23
C LEU A 1 -3.97 -8.35 -3.65
N GLY A 2 -4.08 -7.99 -4.93
CA GLY A 2 -4.09 -6.59 -5.32
C GLY A 2 -4.23 -6.36 -6.81
N VAL A 3 -4.66 -5.15 -7.18
CA VAL A 3 -4.78 -4.66 -8.56
C VAL A 3 -4.28 -3.23 -8.61
N MET A 4 -3.64 -2.85 -9.72
CA MET A 4 -3.21 -1.47 -9.92
C MET A 4 -4.34 -0.66 -10.54
N LEU A 5 -4.92 0.24 -9.75
CA LEU A 5 -6.02 1.09 -10.21
C LEU A 5 -5.53 2.07 -11.28
N GLY A 6 -6.28 2.11 -12.39
CA GLY A 6 -6.05 3.02 -13.50
C GLY A 6 -5.25 2.46 -14.67
N LEU A 7 -4.84 1.19 -14.63
CA LEU A 7 -4.27 0.50 -15.79
C LEU A 7 -5.35 0.12 -16.82
N GLU A 8 -6.48 -0.42 -16.37
CA GLU A 8 -7.63 -0.70 -17.24
C GLU A 8 -8.43 0.59 -17.49
N GLU A 9 -8.47 1.03 -18.75
CA GLU A 9 -9.06 2.31 -19.15
C GLU A 9 -10.55 2.22 -19.45
N GLU A 10 -10.99 1.12 -20.06
CA GLU A 10 -12.35 1.01 -20.57
C GLU A 10 -13.30 0.52 -19.49
N HIS A 11 -12.87 -0.50 -18.75
CA HIS A 11 -13.70 -1.22 -17.78
C HIS A 11 -13.00 -1.40 -16.42
N PRO A 12 -12.70 -0.31 -15.68
CA PRO A 12 -12.02 -0.38 -14.39
C PRO A 12 -12.74 -1.26 -13.35
N GLU A 13 -14.06 -1.41 -13.46
CA GLU A 13 -14.85 -2.32 -12.64
C GLU A 13 -14.43 -3.79 -12.80
N ALA A 14 -13.89 -4.17 -13.96
CA ALA A 14 -13.42 -5.53 -14.21
C ALA A 14 -12.22 -5.89 -13.31
N ASP A 15 -11.29 -4.95 -13.08
CA ASP A 15 -10.18 -5.16 -12.14
C ASP A 15 -10.68 -5.36 -10.70
N ILE A 16 -11.65 -4.55 -10.28
CA ILE A 16 -12.25 -4.64 -8.94
C ILE A 16 -12.95 -6.00 -8.76
N LEU A 17 -13.79 -6.39 -9.71
CA LEU A 17 -14.51 -7.66 -9.68
C LEU A 17 -13.57 -8.87 -9.79
N SER A 18 -12.49 -8.74 -10.55
CA SER A 18 -11.45 -9.78 -10.68
C SER A 18 -10.70 -9.97 -9.37
N ALA A 19 -10.34 -8.87 -8.69
CA ALA A 19 -9.75 -8.94 -7.35
C ALA A 19 -10.69 -9.63 -6.37
N ILE A 20 -11.99 -9.29 -6.38
CA ILE A 20 -12.99 -9.92 -5.52
C ILE A 20 -13.09 -11.43 -5.80
N SER A 21 -13.22 -11.81 -7.06
CA SER A 21 -13.32 -13.21 -7.48
C SER A 21 -12.09 -14.01 -7.07
N HIS A 22 -10.89 -13.44 -7.26
CA HIS A 22 -9.64 -14.05 -6.84
C HIS A 22 -9.58 -14.20 -5.31
N GLY A 23 -9.95 -13.17 -4.55
CA GLY A 23 -10.00 -13.23 -3.09
C GLY A 23 -10.94 -14.33 -2.59
N LYS A 24 -12.13 -14.47 -3.21
CA LYS A 24 -13.07 -15.55 -2.88
C LYS A 24 -12.45 -16.93 -3.13
N LYS A 25 -11.73 -17.09 -4.25
CA LYS A 25 -11.06 -18.36 -4.55
C LYS A 25 -9.94 -18.69 -3.57
N LEU A 26 -9.16 -17.68 -3.16
CA LEU A 26 -8.13 -17.85 -2.14
C LEU A 26 -8.73 -18.27 -0.79
N ILE A 27 -9.85 -17.66 -0.39
CA ILE A 27 -10.54 -18.03 0.85
C ILE A 27 -11.09 -19.45 0.77
N GLU A 28 -11.65 -19.86 -0.36
CA GLU A 28 -12.15 -21.23 -0.57
C GLU A 28 -11.03 -22.26 -0.38
N HIS A 29 -9.85 -21.98 -0.94
CA HIS A 29 -8.74 -22.94 -0.99
C HIS A 29 -7.85 -22.91 0.27
N TYR A 30 -7.66 -21.75 0.89
CA TYR A 30 -6.73 -21.52 2.00
C TYR A 30 -7.46 -21.00 3.26
N ASN A 31 -8.71 -21.40 3.45
CA ASN A 31 -9.66 -20.86 4.44
C ASN A 31 -9.09 -20.64 5.85
N GLU A 32 -8.25 -21.55 6.34
CA GLU A 32 -7.69 -21.50 7.69
C GLU A 32 -6.52 -20.52 7.83
N ASN A 33 -5.88 -20.15 6.73
CA ASN A 33 -4.63 -19.38 6.70
C ASN A 33 -4.81 -17.93 6.22
N ILE A 34 -5.99 -17.55 5.73
CA ILE A 34 -6.24 -16.22 5.20
C ILE A 34 -7.23 -15.48 6.09
N HIS A 35 -6.67 -14.87 7.14
CA HIS A 35 -7.37 -13.90 7.98
C HIS A 35 -6.39 -12.87 8.54
N PRO A 36 -6.53 -11.58 8.19
CA PRO A 36 -7.50 -11.00 7.25
C PRO A 36 -7.05 -11.13 5.80
N ILE A 37 -7.96 -10.82 4.86
CA ILE A 37 -7.57 -10.66 3.47
C ILE A 37 -6.99 -9.27 3.24
N ILE A 38 -5.69 -9.19 2.97
CA ILE A 38 -5.01 -7.93 2.66
C ILE A 38 -5.05 -7.70 1.15
N ILE A 39 -5.59 -6.54 0.79
CA ILE A 39 -5.76 -6.09 -0.59
C ILE A 39 -4.91 -4.83 -0.81
N GLY A 40 -3.81 -5.01 -1.54
CA GLY A 40 -3.03 -3.91 -2.07
C GLY A 40 -3.83 -3.21 -3.16
N MET A 41 -4.01 -1.90 -3.02
CA MET A 41 -4.72 -1.08 -4.01
C MET A 41 -3.84 0.08 -4.49
N PRO A 42 -2.68 -0.19 -5.10
CA PRO A 42 -1.84 0.87 -5.65
C PRO A 42 -2.54 1.57 -6.80
N THR A 43 -2.41 2.90 -6.88
CA THR A 43 -2.82 3.67 -8.05
C THR A 43 -1.66 3.81 -9.03
N TRP A 44 -1.98 3.91 -10.32
CA TRP A 44 -0.98 4.21 -11.33
C TRP A 44 -0.56 5.68 -11.24
N ASN A 45 0.61 5.89 -10.67
CA ASN A 45 1.23 7.20 -10.56
C ASN A 45 2.25 7.40 -11.69
N PRO A 46 2.48 8.65 -12.14
CA PRO A 46 3.55 8.96 -13.07
C PRO A 46 4.89 8.40 -12.60
N ILE A 47 5.63 7.76 -13.50
CA ILE A 47 6.98 7.28 -13.17
C ILE A 47 7.98 8.42 -13.34
N THR A 48 9.01 8.46 -12.50
CA THR A 48 9.96 9.57 -12.47
C THR A 48 10.84 9.65 -13.73
N THR A 49 10.97 8.53 -14.46
CA THR A 49 11.66 8.45 -15.75
C THR A 49 10.70 8.80 -16.90
N ALA A 50 10.52 10.09 -17.16
CA ALA A 50 9.58 10.62 -18.16
C ALA A 50 9.63 9.97 -19.57
N LYS A 51 10.80 9.45 -20.00
CA LYS A 51 10.93 8.76 -21.30
C LYS A 51 10.18 7.43 -21.37
N THR A 52 10.05 6.74 -20.24
CA THR A 52 9.35 5.46 -20.11
C THR A 52 7.96 5.64 -19.52
N ASP A 53 7.59 6.87 -19.16
CA ASP A 53 6.28 7.15 -18.56
C ASP A 53 5.21 7.17 -19.64
N ASN A 54 4.40 6.11 -19.63
CA ASN A 54 3.28 5.99 -20.53
C ASN A 54 2.00 6.62 -19.97
N SER A 55 1.96 7.02 -18.70
CA SER A 55 0.74 7.56 -18.07
C SER A 55 0.17 8.78 -18.82
N ARG A 56 1.01 9.55 -19.49
CA ARG A 56 0.63 10.68 -20.37
C ARG A 56 -0.15 10.31 -21.63
N PHE A 57 -0.09 9.05 -22.07
CA PHE A 57 -0.76 8.55 -23.27
C PHE A 57 -2.04 7.78 -22.97
N HIS A 58 -2.29 7.47 -21.70
CA HIS A 58 -3.45 6.69 -21.25
C HIS A 58 -4.35 7.58 -20.39
N ARG A 59 -5.66 7.35 -20.44
CA ARG A 59 -6.63 8.12 -19.63
C ARG A 59 -7.41 7.18 -18.73
N THR A 60 -6.93 7.04 -17.49
CA THR A 60 -7.69 6.34 -16.44
C THR A 60 -9.06 7.01 -16.21
N LYS A 61 -10.11 6.19 -16.12
CA LYS A 61 -11.44 6.62 -15.66
C LYS A 61 -11.55 6.68 -14.14
N ILE A 62 -10.62 6.05 -13.41
CA ILE A 62 -10.56 6.09 -11.95
C ILE A 62 -9.81 7.35 -11.52
N SER A 63 -10.43 8.15 -10.67
CA SER A 63 -9.79 9.22 -9.91
C SER A 63 -9.52 8.73 -8.49
N PRO A 64 -8.25 8.57 -8.08
CA PRO A 64 -7.89 8.18 -6.72
C PRO A 64 -8.54 9.04 -5.63
N GLU A 65 -8.60 10.35 -5.83
CA GLU A 65 -9.12 11.30 -4.85
C GLU A 65 -10.62 11.12 -4.60
N ARG A 66 -11.36 10.65 -5.61
CA ARG A 66 -12.82 10.49 -5.56
C ARG A 66 -13.26 9.06 -5.31
N ASP A 67 -12.60 8.10 -5.96
CA ASP A 67 -13.14 6.76 -6.12
C ASP A 67 -12.46 5.76 -5.17
N PHE A 68 -11.25 6.05 -4.69
CA PHE A 68 -10.46 5.10 -3.90
C PHE A 68 -11.17 4.65 -2.61
N GLU A 69 -11.77 5.59 -1.87
CA GLU A 69 -12.51 5.27 -0.65
C GLU A 69 -13.71 4.36 -0.95
N LEU A 70 -14.45 4.66 -2.03
CA LEU A 70 -15.59 3.85 -2.46
C LEU A 70 -15.17 2.43 -2.83
N ILE A 71 -14.09 2.29 -3.60
CA ILE A 71 -13.56 0.98 -3.99
C ILE A 71 -13.10 0.22 -2.73
N ALA A 72 -12.49 0.91 -1.77
CA ALA A 72 -12.09 0.31 -0.51
C ALA A 72 -13.30 -0.24 0.29
N ALA A 73 -14.40 0.52 0.33
CA ALA A 73 -15.66 0.07 0.93
C ALA A 73 -16.23 -1.17 0.22
N VAL A 74 -16.19 -1.19 -1.13
CA VAL A 74 -16.65 -2.34 -1.92
C VAL A 74 -15.87 -3.60 -1.56
N TYR A 75 -14.55 -3.50 -1.38
CA TYR A 75 -13.75 -4.64 -0.93
C TYR A 75 -14.10 -5.09 0.49
N LEU A 76 -14.26 -4.17 1.45
CA LEU A 76 -14.70 -4.53 2.80
C LEU A 76 -16.01 -5.31 2.78
N LEU A 77 -17.01 -4.80 2.05
CA LEU A 77 -18.34 -5.40 1.93
C LEU A 77 -18.34 -6.73 1.17
N SER A 78 -17.37 -6.94 0.28
CA SER A 78 -17.23 -8.19 -0.48
C SER A 78 -16.67 -9.34 0.36
N PHE A 79 -16.04 -9.04 1.51
CA PHE A 79 -15.38 -10.00 2.38
C PHE A 79 -15.76 -9.80 3.86
N PRO A 80 -17.06 -9.83 4.22
CA PRO A 80 -17.54 -9.43 5.55
C PRO A 80 -16.98 -10.32 6.67
N ASP A 81 -16.81 -11.62 6.41
CA ASP A 81 -16.30 -12.59 7.40
C ASP A 81 -14.76 -12.66 7.48
N ARG A 82 -14.07 -11.86 6.67
CA ARG A 82 -12.61 -11.87 6.56
C ARG A 82 -12.00 -10.52 6.90
N LEU A 83 -12.82 -9.49 7.13
CA LEU A 83 -12.41 -8.11 7.36
C LEU A 83 -11.35 -7.71 6.32
N ALA A 84 -11.77 -7.52 5.07
CA ALA A 84 -10.84 -7.10 4.03
C ALA A 84 -10.14 -5.79 4.43
N TRP A 85 -8.82 -5.84 4.43
CA TRP A 85 -7.98 -4.70 4.74
C TRP A 85 -7.41 -4.15 3.46
N VAL A 86 -7.72 -2.88 3.20
CA VAL A 86 -7.13 -2.15 2.09
C VAL A 86 -5.88 -1.43 2.58
N PHE A 87 -4.84 -1.44 1.74
CA PHE A 87 -3.58 -0.77 2.01
C PHE A 87 -3.44 0.54 1.23
N PRO A 88 -3.98 1.67 1.72
CA PRO A 88 -3.67 2.99 1.18
C PRO A 88 -2.23 3.37 1.56
N ASN A 89 -1.47 3.90 0.60
CA ASN A 89 -0.10 4.35 0.81
C ASN A 89 0.18 5.69 0.11
N CYS A 90 1.44 6.10 0.05
CA CYS A 90 1.89 7.37 -0.53
C CYS A 90 1.49 7.61 -2.00
N ARG A 91 0.95 6.61 -2.70
CA ARG A 91 0.43 6.76 -4.06
C ARG A 91 -0.82 7.63 -4.12
N VAL A 92 -1.55 7.78 -3.02
CA VAL A 92 -2.72 8.68 -2.92
C VAL A 92 -2.51 9.76 -1.87
N SER A 93 -3.29 10.83 -1.98
CA SER A 93 -3.23 11.95 -1.04
C SER A 93 -3.48 11.50 0.40
N LYS A 94 -2.89 12.21 1.37
CA LYS A 94 -3.10 11.92 2.80
C LYS A 94 -4.58 11.94 3.20
N ALA A 95 -5.37 12.86 2.62
CA ALA A 95 -6.81 12.92 2.87
C ALA A 95 -7.49 11.62 2.43
N THR A 96 -7.18 11.16 1.21
CA THR A 96 -7.66 9.87 0.68
C THR A 96 -7.22 8.70 1.55
N GLN A 97 -5.97 8.69 2.03
CA GLN A 97 -5.50 7.65 2.95
C GLN A 97 -6.34 7.63 4.24
N ILE A 98 -6.56 8.79 4.87
CA ILE A 98 -7.34 8.91 6.12
C ILE A 98 -8.77 8.41 5.91
N SER A 99 -9.47 8.86 4.87
CA SER A 99 -10.85 8.43 4.61
C SER A 99 -10.91 6.92 4.34
N SER A 100 -9.97 6.40 3.56
CA SER A 100 -9.91 4.96 3.26
C SER A 100 -9.61 4.11 4.48
N ILE A 101 -8.75 4.58 5.40
CA ILE A 101 -8.49 3.92 6.68
C ILE A 101 -9.77 3.86 7.50
N LYS A 102 -10.48 4.98 7.65
CA LYS A 102 -11.75 5.03 8.39
C LYS A 102 -12.82 4.11 7.82
N THR A 103 -12.83 3.96 6.50
CA THR A 103 -13.85 3.19 5.79
C THR A 103 -13.54 1.70 5.73
N ALA A 104 -12.30 1.29 5.47
CA ALA A 104 -11.96 -0.11 5.19
C ALA A 104 -10.51 -0.53 5.54
N GLY A 105 -9.68 0.38 6.06
CA GLY A 105 -8.24 0.15 6.22
C GLY A 105 -7.82 -0.09 7.66
N CYS A 106 -6.89 -1.03 7.84
CA CYS A 106 -6.16 -1.17 9.11
C CYS A 106 -4.65 -0.96 8.94
N PHE A 107 -4.14 -1.10 7.71
CA PHE A 107 -2.72 -0.95 7.39
C PHE A 107 -2.52 0.23 6.44
N THR A 108 -1.58 1.09 6.78
CA THR A 108 -1.11 2.17 5.92
C THR A 108 0.40 2.31 6.12
N SER A 109 1.07 2.94 5.18
CA SER A 109 2.44 3.39 5.36
C SER A 109 2.48 4.90 5.18
N GLY A 110 2.88 5.60 6.25
CA GLY A 110 2.96 7.07 6.27
C GLY A 110 4.13 7.56 5.41
N MET A 111 5.33 7.59 5.98
CA MET A 111 6.53 7.94 5.22
C MET A 111 6.99 6.74 4.38
N VAL A 112 6.68 6.77 3.08
CA VAL A 112 7.19 5.80 2.10
C VAL A 112 8.13 6.50 1.12
N ARG A 113 9.42 6.16 1.19
CA ARG A 113 10.41 6.42 0.15
C ARG A 113 10.71 5.11 -0.56
N VAL A 114 10.59 5.10 -1.88
CA VAL A 114 10.79 3.89 -2.70
C VAL A 114 12.16 3.88 -3.40
N GLY A 115 12.90 4.99 -3.32
CA GLY A 115 14.29 5.07 -3.76
C GLY A 115 15.21 4.13 -2.95
N PRO A 116 16.18 3.46 -3.60
CA PRO A 116 17.18 2.66 -2.90
C PRO A 116 17.95 3.50 -1.86
N GLY A 117 17.99 3.03 -0.60
CA GLY A 117 18.70 3.71 0.48
C GLY A 117 18.05 5.01 0.96
N ALA A 118 16.81 5.29 0.56
CA ALA A 118 16.18 6.60 0.79
C ALA A 118 15.89 6.93 2.27
N TYR A 119 15.93 5.95 3.18
CA TYR A 119 15.83 6.17 4.64
C TYR A 119 17.17 6.18 5.35
N LEU A 120 18.27 5.94 4.65
CA LEU A 120 19.59 5.96 5.28
C LEU A 120 19.90 7.40 5.67
N GLU A 121 19.99 7.65 6.97
CA GLU A 121 20.68 8.82 7.50
C GLU A 121 22.16 8.64 7.21
N TYR A 122 22.57 8.96 5.99
CA TYR A 122 23.97 8.99 5.68
C TYR A 122 24.61 10.14 6.44
N SER A 123 25.12 9.87 7.65
CA SER A 123 26.18 10.70 8.20
C SER A 123 27.30 10.75 7.15
N ALA A 124 27.89 11.93 6.91
CA ALA A 124 28.92 12.10 5.88
C ALA A 124 30.21 11.30 6.13
N LYS A 125 30.22 10.38 7.11
CA LYS A 125 31.38 9.67 7.65
C LYS A 125 31.33 8.15 7.52
N GLU A 126 30.25 7.57 6.98
CA GLU A 126 30.17 6.11 6.82
C GLU A 126 30.73 5.67 5.47
N ASP A 127 31.90 5.03 5.50
CA ASP A 127 32.46 4.29 4.38
C ASP A 127 31.56 3.08 4.09
N ILE A 128 30.88 3.12 2.94
CA ILE A 128 30.11 1.99 2.42
C ILE A 128 31.12 0.90 2.05
N GLN A 129 31.20 -0.17 2.85
CA GLN A 129 32.01 -1.33 2.48
C GLN A 129 31.42 -1.96 1.20
N GLU A 130 32.18 -1.91 0.11
CA GLU A 130 31.83 -2.51 -1.18
C GLU A 130 31.83 -4.04 -1.10
N GLY A 131 30.73 -4.62 -0.62
CA GLY A 131 30.44 -6.05 -0.71
C GLY A 131 29.78 -6.47 -2.03
N PHE A 132 29.88 -5.67 -3.10
CA PHE A 132 29.29 -5.97 -4.40
C PHE A 132 30.36 -6.19 -5.45
N SER A 133 30.31 -7.37 -6.09
CA SER A 133 31.11 -7.69 -7.27
C SER A 133 30.77 -6.73 -8.41
N LYS A 134 31.81 -6.05 -8.92
CA LYS A 134 31.73 -5.08 -10.01
C LYS A 134 31.08 -5.71 -11.26
N SER A 135 30.00 -5.09 -11.73
CA SER A 135 29.61 -5.20 -13.14
C SER A 135 30.76 -4.65 -13.99
N SER A 136 31.12 -5.36 -15.07
CA SER A 136 32.22 -5.01 -15.98
C SER A 136 31.89 -3.85 -16.92
N GLU A 137 30.67 -3.31 -16.88
CA GLU A 137 30.33 -2.12 -17.65
C GLU A 137 30.75 -0.84 -16.92
N PRO A 138 31.37 0.13 -17.62
CA PRO A 138 31.66 1.44 -17.05
C PRO A 138 30.35 2.17 -16.77
N LEU A 139 29.84 2.02 -15.55
CA LEU A 139 28.72 2.79 -15.04
C LEU A 139 29.16 4.26 -14.98
N ALA A 140 28.76 5.04 -16.00
CA ALA A 140 28.91 6.49 -15.98
C ALA A 140 28.40 7.05 -14.65
N GLY A 141 29.31 7.67 -13.89
CA GLY A 141 29.20 8.07 -12.48
C GLY A 141 27.80 8.00 -11.87
N LEU A 142 27.48 6.86 -11.24
CA LEU A 142 26.38 6.77 -10.29
C LEU A 142 26.75 7.65 -9.09
N THR A 143 26.18 8.84 -9.01
CA THR A 143 26.36 9.72 -7.86
C THR A 143 25.40 9.31 -6.75
N LYS A 144 25.79 9.54 -5.48
CA LYS A 144 24.92 9.34 -4.32
C LYS A 144 23.57 10.06 -4.48
N ALA A 145 23.57 11.25 -5.08
CA ALA A 145 22.35 11.98 -5.41
C ALA A 145 21.46 11.24 -6.43
N ARG A 146 22.03 10.56 -7.44
CA ARG A 146 21.25 9.77 -8.41
C ARG A 146 20.65 8.51 -7.79
N ILE A 147 21.34 7.88 -6.84
CA ILE A 147 20.83 6.71 -6.10
C ILE A 147 19.68 7.14 -5.18
N LEU A 148 19.89 8.21 -4.40
CA LEU A 148 18.92 8.71 -3.43
C LEU A 148 17.69 9.38 -4.06
N ASN A 149 17.80 9.87 -5.30
CA ASN A 149 16.67 10.45 -6.06
C ASN A 149 16.05 9.45 -7.05
N GLY A 150 16.42 8.16 -6.99
CA GLY A 150 15.92 7.10 -7.86
C GLY A 150 14.52 6.60 -7.48
N GLU A 151 13.60 7.49 -7.15
CA GLU A 151 12.22 7.14 -6.80
C GLU A 151 11.52 6.47 -7.99
N GLN A 152 10.77 5.40 -7.77
CA GLN A 152 10.12 4.64 -8.84
C GLN A 152 8.95 5.42 -9.50
N PHE A 153 8.22 6.21 -8.70
CA PHE A 153 7.05 6.98 -9.13
C PHE A 153 6.88 8.23 -8.28
N THR A 154 6.15 9.21 -8.83
CA THR A 154 5.75 10.42 -8.09
C THR A 154 4.73 10.06 -7.03
N HIS A 155 4.95 10.49 -5.79
CA HIS A 155 4.10 10.16 -4.65
C HIS A 155 3.82 11.37 -3.77
N HIS A 156 2.79 11.28 -2.93
CA HIS A 156 2.43 12.28 -1.94
C HIS A 156 3.34 12.14 -0.71
N PHE A 157 4.54 12.70 -0.83
CA PHE A 157 5.54 12.67 0.24
C PHE A 157 5.11 13.53 1.43
N ASP A 158 5.29 13.00 2.64
CA ASP A 158 5.19 13.74 3.89
C ASP A 158 6.00 13.04 4.98
N THR A 159 6.26 13.72 6.09
CA THR A 159 7.01 13.13 7.21
C THR A 159 6.12 12.20 8.03
N GLN A 160 6.76 11.20 8.66
CA GLN A 160 6.06 10.23 9.50
C GLN A 160 5.37 10.93 10.68
N GLU A 161 5.99 11.94 11.28
CA GLU A 161 5.45 12.72 12.39
C GLU A 161 4.16 13.44 12.00
N ASN A 162 4.13 13.99 10.78
CA ASN A 162 2.95 14.69 10.28
C ASN A 162 1.81 13.71 9.94
N TYR A 163 2.12 12.51 9.44
CA TYR A 163 1.13 11.43 9.29
C TYR A 163 0.55 11.03 10.65
N ILE A 164 1.41 10.77 11.65
CA ILE A 164 0.99 10.39 13.00
C ILE A 164 0.07 11.46 13.60
N LYS A 165 0.46 12.73 13.49
CA LYS A 165 -0.35 13.85 13.97
C LYS A 165 -1.74 13.85 13.33
N LYS A 166 -1.81 13.72 12.00
CA LYS A 166 -3.08 13.77 11.26
C LYS A 166 -3.98 12.56 11.52
N PHE A 167 -3.41 11.38 11.71
CA PHE A 167 -4.15 10.18 12.11
C PHE A 167 -4.78 10.37 13.49
N ARG A 168 -4.01 10.84 14.48
CA ARG A 168 -4.53 11.13 15.83
C ARG A 168 -5.62 12.20 15.83
N GLU A 169 -5.41 13.30 15.11
CA GLU A 169 -6.42 14.36 14.92
C GLU A 169 -7.72 13.82 14.30
N SER A 170 -7.61 12.77 13.49
CA SER A 170 -8.74 12.12 12.82
C SER A 170 -9.40 11.02 13.65
N GLY A 171 -8.95 10.78 14.89
CA GLY A 171 -9.43 9.71 15.76
C GLY A 171 -8.93 8.31 15.37
N ILE A 172 -7.88 8.22 14.56
CA ILE A 172 -7.26 6.95 14.18
C ILE A 172 -6.16 6.62 15.19
N GLU A 173 -6.32 5.47 15.86
CA GLU A 173 -5.29 4.93 16.75
C GLU A 173 -4.20 4.21 15.93
N ILE A 174 -2.95 4.42 16.32
CA ILE A 174 -1.80 3.78 15.68
C ILE A 174 -1.32 2.67 16.61
N VAL A 175 -1.44 1.43 16.14
CA VAL A 175 -1.07 0.22 16.88
C VAL A 175 0.12 -0.47 16.20
N GLN A 176 0.95 -1.14 16.99
CA GLN A 176 1.99 -2.00 16.43
C GLN A 176 1.38 -3.33 15.95
N GLU A 177 1.77 -3.77 14.76
CA GLU A 177 1.23 -4.93 14.04
C GLU A 177 1.14 -6.21 14.90
N THR A 178 2.20 -6.53 15.65
CA THR A 178 2.27 -7.74 16.48
C THR A 178 1.23 -7.76 17.60
N LYS A 179 0.96 -6.60 18.20
CA LYS A 179 -0.06 -6.46 19.26
C LYS A 179 -1.46 -6.56 18.66
N PHE A 180 -1.70 -5.87 17.55
CA PHE A 180 -3.02 -5.85 16.92
C PHE A 180 -3.46 -7.23 16.39
N LEU A 181 -2.57 -7.93 15.67
CA LEU A 181 -2.88 -9.27 15.14
C LEU A 181 -3.13 -10.29 16.26
N SER A 182 -2.39 -10.20 17.37
CA SER A 182 -2.56 -11.11 18.51
C SER A 182 -3.88 -10.85 19.26
N GLU A 183 -4.26 -9.60 19.48
CA GLU A 183 -5.54 -9.23 20.10
C GLU A 183 -6.73 -9.66 19.24
N LEU A 184 -6.65 -9.44 17.92
CA LEU A 184 -7.69 -9.84 16.96
C LEU A 184 -7.87 -11.37 16.91
N ALA A 185 -6.76 -12.12 16.96
CA ALA A 185 -6.79 -13.58 17.03
C ALA A 185 -7.41 -14.10 18.34
N GLN A 186 -7.08 -13.49 19.49
CA GLN A 186 -7.64 -13.86 20.80
C GLN A 186 -9.15 -13.61 20.89
N GLU A 187 -9.62 -12.48 20.35
CA GLU A 187 -11.06 -12.17 20.35
C GLU A 187 -11.85 -13.19 19.50
N ARG A 188 -11.25 -13.71 18.42
CA ARG A 188 -11.84 -14.77 17.59
C ARG A 188 -12.00 -16.09 18.34
N VAL A 189 -10.98 -16.53 19.08
CA VAL A 189 -11.07 -17.74 19.93
C VAL A 189 -12.20 -17.60 20.94
N ARG A 190 -12.36 -16.41 21.54
CA ARG A 190 -13.47 -16.13 22.47
C ARG A 190 -14.83 -16.18 21.77
N ARG A 191 -14.94 -15.65 20.55
CA ARG A 191 -16.21 -15.66 19.77
C ARG A 191 -16.58 -17.05 19.27
N SER A 192 -15.61 -17.89 18.88
CA SER A 192 -15.88 -19.27 18.48
C SER A 192 -16.31 -20.13 19.67
N GLN A 193 -15.67 -19.98 20.84
CA GLN A 193 -16.06 -20.67 22.07
C GLN A 193 -17.47 -20.27 22.54
N ARG A 194 -17.87 -19.00 22.37
CA ARG A 194 -19.23 -18.53 22.70
C ARG A 194 -20.35 -19.03 21.77
N LYS A 195 -20.04 -19.50 20.57
CA LYS A 195 -21.03 -20.08 19.63
C LYS A 195 -21.29 -21.57 19.87
N VAL A 196 -20.48 -22.21 20.72
CA VAL A 196 -20.54 -23.66 21.00
C VAL A 196 -21.15 -23.94 22.40
N ALA A 197 -21.49 -22.90 23.17
CA ALA A 197 -22.21 -22.97 24.44
C ALA A 197 -23.65 -22.49 24.25
#